data_AF-A0A0F5PJ73-F1
#
_entry.id   AF-A0A0F5PJ73-F1
#
_cell.length_a   1.000
_cell.length_b   1.000
_cell.length_c   1.000
_cell.angle_alpha   90.00
_cell.angle_beta   90.00
_cell.angle_gamma   90.00
#
_symmetry.space_group_name_H-M   'P 1'
#
loop_
_entity.id
_entity.type
_entity.pdbx_description
1 polymer ?
#
loop_
_entity_poly.entity_id
_entity_poly.type
_entity_poly.pdbx_seq_one_letter_code
_entity_poly.pdbx_strand_id
1 'polypeptide(L)' 'MKITDVRVRKLNDEGGMKAVVSVTFDNEFVVHDIKVIEGQNGLVIAMPSRKTL' A
#
# COMPACT_ATOMS: atom_id res chain seq x y z
N MET A 1 -0.74 1.49 18.00
CA MET A 1 -0.22 2.08 16.75
C MET A 1 -1.31 2.88 16.07
N LYS A 2 -1.04 4.15 15.80
CA LYS A 2 -1.87 5.06 14.99
C LYS A 2 -1.18 5.33 13.66
N ILE A 3 -1.95 5.46 12.59
CA ILE A 3 -1.44 5.97 11.31
C ILE A 3 -1.31 7.48 11.43
N THR A 4 -0.11 8.01 11.22
CA THR A 4 0.17 9.44 11.37
C THR A 4 0.53 10.14 10.06
N ASP A 5 0.98 9.40 9.04
CA ASP A 5 1.18 9.92 7.68
C ASP A 5 0.87 8.84 6.64
N VAL A 6 0.34 9.25 5.49
CA VAL A 6 0.07 8.36 4.35
C VAL A 6 0.50 9.05 3.07
N ARG A 7 1.45 8.44 2.36
CA ARG A 7 1.92 8.91 1.07
C ARG A 7 1.46 7.97 -0.03
N VAL A 8 0.70 8.50 -0.98
CA VAL A 8 0.10 7.72 -2.06
C VAL A 8 0.71 8.11 -3.39
N ARG A 9 1.24 7.14 -4.12
CA ARG A 9 1.59 7.27 -5.53
C ARG A 9 0.58 6.49 -6.36
N LYS A 10 -0.38 7.21 -6.94
CA LYS A 10 -1.36 6.63 -7.87
C LYS A 10 -0.65 6.15 -9.13
N LEU A 11 -1.13 5.05 -9.67
CA LEU A 11 -0.68 4.52 -10.95
C LEU A 11 -1.83 4.73 -11.94
N ASN A 12 -1.51 5.24 -13.13
CA ASN A 12 -2.49 5.47 -14.20
C ASN A 12 -2.67 4.23 -15.09
N ASP A 13 -2.33 3.06 -14.56
CA ASP A 13 -2.29 1.82 -15.32
C ASP A 13 -3.66 1.12 -15.29
N GLU A 14 -4.03 0.48 -16.39
CA GLU A 14 -5.30 -0.26 -16.52
C GLU A 14 -5.29 -1.58 -15.73
N GLY A 15 -4.12 -2.01 -15.28
CA GLY A 15 -3.94 -3.21 -14.46
C GLY A 15 -4.66 -3.17 -13.11
N GLY A 16 -4.59 -4.31 -12.40
CA GLY A 16 -5.23 -4.47 -11.10
C GLY A 16 -4.62 -3.61 -9.99
N MET A 17 -3.38 -3.14 -10.12
CA MET A 17 -2.73 -2.30 -9.11
C MET A 17 -3.02 -0.82 -9.36
N LYS A 18 -3.65 -0.14 -8.39
CA LYS A 18 -4.10 1.25 -8.50
C LYS A 18 -3.15 2.27 -7.84
N ALA A 19 -2.43 1.86 -6.80
CA ALA A 19 -1.45 2.72 -6.14
C ALA A 19 -0.38 1.93 -5.39
N VAL A 20 0.75 2.58 -5.18
CA VAL A 20 1.75 2.18 -4.17
C VAL A 20 1.72 3.23 -3.06
N VAL A 21 1.70 2.76 -1.81
CA VAL A 21 1.48 3.56 -0.61
C VAL A 21 2.61 3.31 0.38
N SER A 22 2.99 4.37 1.10
CA SER A 22 3.79 4.27 2.32
C SER A 22 3.00 4.83 3.49
N VAL A 23 3.03 4.14 4.62
CA VAL A 23 2.29 4.49 5.84
C VAL A 23 3.27 4.69 6.98
N THR A 24 3.17 5.81 7.68
CA THR A 24 3.93 6.08 8.91
C THR A 24 3.03 5.80 10.11
N PHE A 25 3.57 5.05 11.06
CA PHE A 25 2.94 4.75 12.33
C PHE A 25 3.60 5.52 13.45
N ASP A 26 2.78 6.13 14.30
CA ASP A 26 3.18 6.86 15.51
C ASP A 26 4.28 7.92 15.29
N ASN A 27 4.42 8.46 14.07
CA ASN A 27 5.50 9.36 13.63
C ASN A 27 6.93 8.78 13.69
N GLU A 28 7.05 7.46 13.83
CA GLU A 28 8.34 6.82 14.16
C GLU A 28 8.71 5.71 13.18
N PHE A 29 7.72 5.01 12.61
CA PHE A 29 7.96 3.81 11.83
C PHE A 29 7.24 3.85 10.49
N VAL A 30 7.99 3.78 9.39
CA VAL A 30 7.44 3.82 8.03
C VAL A 30 7.43 2.42 7.41
N VAL A 31 6.27 2.01 6.89
CA VAL A 31 6.13 0.82 6.05
C VAL A 31 5.98 1.26 4.58
N HIS A 32 6.92 0.84 3.75
CA HIS A 32 6.92 1.08 2.31
C HIS A 32 6.33 -0.09 1.53
N ASP A 33 6.03 0.14 0.24
CA ASP A 33 5.57 -0.87 -0.72
C ASP A 33 4.22 -1.54 -0.39
N ILE A 34 3.34 -0.84 0.32
CA ILE A 34 1.94 -1.25 0.47
C ILE A 34 1.24 -1.01 -0.88
N LYS A 35 0.47 -1.97 -1.36
CA LYS A 35 -0.22 -1.88 -2.66
C LYS A 35 -1.71 -1.72 -2.46
N VAL A 36 -2.33 -0.85 -3.25
CA VAL A 36 -3.79 -0.77 -3.40
C VAL A 36 -4.15 -1.48 -4.70
N ILE A 37 -4.99 -2.50 -4.61
CA ILE A 37 -5.31 -3.41 -5.72
C ILE A 37 -6.83 -3.48 -5.88
N GLU A 38 -7.31 -3.52 -7.11
CA GLU A 38 -8.70 -3.82 -7.45
C GLU A 38 -8.95 -5.32 -7.29
N GLY A 39 -9.72 -5.70 -6.27
CA GLY A 39 -10.22 -7.05 -6.07
C GLY A 39 -11.62 -7.22 -6.65
N GLN A 40 -12.17 -8.42 -6.54
CA GLN A 40 -13.52 -8.72 -7.05
C GLN A 40 -14.63 -7.91 -6.34
N ASN A 41 -14.40 -7.54 -5.07
CA ASN A 41 -15.35 -6.81 -4.24
C ASN A 41 -14.87 -5.38 -3.93
N GLY A 42 -14.13 -4.77 -4.87
CA GLY A 42 -13.59 -3.42 -4.76
C GLY A 42 -12.13 -3.38 -4.32
N LEU A 43 -11.69 -2.22 -3.83
CA LEU A 43 -10.28 -1.96 -3.50
C LEU A 43 -9.84 -2.73 -2.24
N VAL A 44 -8.66 -3.36 -2.34
CA VAL A 44 -8.02 -4.13 -1.27
C VAL A 44 -6.60 -3.63 -1.04
N ILE A 45 -6.15 -3.66 0.21
CA ILE A 45 -4.77 -3.35 0.60
C ILE A 45 -3.97 -4.66 0.65
N ALA A 46 -2.90 -4.74 -0.13
CA ALA A 46 -1.91 -5.81 -0.03
C ALA A 46 -0.67 -5.30 0.70
N MET A 47 -0.35 -5.97 1.81
CA MET A 47 0.85 -5.68 2.60
C MET A 47 2.12 -6.07 1.84
N PRO A 48 3.28 -5.45 2.16
CA PRO A 48 4.55 -5.84 1.58
C PRO A 48 4.86 -7.28 1.94
N SER A 49 5.02 -8.13 0.94
CA SER A 49 5.41 -9.52 1.11
C SER A 49 6.78 -9.73 0.48
N ARG A 50 7.62 -10.52 1.16
CA ARG A 50 8.88 -11.00 0.61
C ARG A 50 8.73 -12.48 0.30
N LYS A 51 9.11 -12.87 -0.91
CA LYS A 51 9.27 -14.28 -1.25
C LYS A 51 10.58 -14.77 -0.65
N THR A 52 10.51 -15.76 0.22
CA THR A 52 11.70 -16.50 0.70
C THR A 52 12.09 -17.52 -0.35
N LEU A 53 13.39 -17.69 -0.57
CA LEU A 53 13.96 -18.73 -1.44
C LEU A 53 14.02 -20.08 -0.70
#